data_AF-A0A6N6Q5E1-F1
#
_entry.id   AF-A0A6N6Q5E1-F1
#
_cell.length_a   1.000
_cell.length_b   1.000
_cell.length_c   1.000
_cell.angle_alpha   90.00
_cell.angle_beta   90.00
_cell.angle_gamma   90.00
#
_symmetry.space_group_name_H-M   'P 1'
#
loop_
_entity.id
_entity.type
_entity.pdbx_description
1 polymer ?
#
loop_
_entity_poly.entity_id
_entity_poly.type
_entity_poly.pdbx_seq_one_letter_code
_entity_poly.pdbx_strand_id
1 'polypeptide(L)'
;MKRLIPTGRAFAWPVCFWVLLACAVVRAAAGEIALRRDVPTLDRWMYPFNFADLGPGTESYAPTFGSFDPRFDTRDGQFLLGWDTGNDVPTGHAAARYLVKRVRVTVMNGADGTFQYDPTPDDYRTYLTNSPVYIPDADLGRPIDLVGMGFRNGFTAETCLEKTFFGKIGGYHDSNIAIGTRNAFAAIFDTNGLLADISNNVGQTNPTVNYPPFEFTPWATGVATAVSPGEVVPEGVDFVFDVDLRDPLVAGYFQSALREGRLRLAVTSLHPSAQSGFTGGLGAYPRWYTKESLLGTPARLEIDVTLVGDEDKDNDGLPDDWERFYFGDTTQGANDDPDGDGVSNLSEYRAGTDPKVKSSVLSVTAYRREDGAAVLRFPVAPSQSIVVEQSADLNQWTPATGRLVYRAGGVAEWIEQDPTVPPGIPPQRFHRVRVTL
;
A
#
# COMPACT_ATOMS: atom_id res chain seq x y z
N MET A 1 46.56 -7.09 82.45
CA MET A 1 46.26 -8.50 82.11
C MET A 1 45.81 -8.55 80.65
N LYS A 2 46.43 -9.45 79.88
CA LYS A 2 46.19 -9.92 78.50
C LYS A 2 45.07 -9.29 77.62
N ARG A 3 45.50 -8.88 76.41
CA ARG A 3 44.89 -8.93 75.06
C ARG A 3 43.38 -9.28 74.93
N LEU A 4 42.68 -8.56 74.06
CA LEU A 4 42.06 -9.15 72.86
C LEU A 4 41.62 -8.06 71.84
N ILE A 5 41.96 -8.34 70.58
CA ILE A 5 41.69 -7.58 69.36
C ILE A 5 40.25 -7.89 68.90
N PRO A 6 39.49 -6.91 68.37
CA PRO A 6 38.43 -7.19 67.42
C PRO A 6 38.83 -6.74 66.01
N THR A 7 38.74 -7.69 65.10
CA THR A 7 38.88 -7.58 63.65
C THR A 7 37.87 -6.60 63.05
N GLY A 8 38.36 -5.53 62.41
CA GLY A 8 37.54 -4.62 61.61
C GLY A 8 37.14 -5.26 60.28
N ARG A 9 35.84 -5.24 59.99
CA ARG A 9 35.27 -5.58 58.68
C ARG A 9 35.69 -4.51 57.66
N ALA A 10 36.45 -4.88 56.64
CA ALA A 10 36.68 -4.04 55.46
C ALA A 10 35.46 -4.13 54.53
N PHE A 11 34.79 -3.00 54.33
CA PHE A 11 33.76 -2.82 53.30
C PHE A 11 34.42 -2.86 51.92
N ALA A 12 34.11 -3.88 51.12
CA ALA A 12 34.45 -3.91 49.70
C ALA A 12 33.50 -2.98 48.94
N TRP A 13 34.04 -1.93 48.33
CA TRP A 13 33.34 -1.13 47.32
C TRP A 13 33.45 -1.87 45.97
N PRO A 14 32.35 -2.20 45.28
CA PRO A 14 32.43 -2.73 43.94
C PRO A 14 32.81 -1.59 42.98
N VAL A 15 33.94 -1.74 42.30
CA VAL A 15 34.33 -0.91 41.17
C VAL A 15 33.40 -1.27 40.00
N CYS A 16 32.36 -0.48 39.77
CA CYS A 16 31.54 -0.59 38.55
C CYS A 16 32.39 -0.13 37.36
N PHE A 17 32.85 -1.09 36.55
CA PHE A 17 33.31 -0.82 35.19
C PHE A 17 32.09 -0.46 34.35
N TRP A 18 31.90 0.83 34.07
CA TRP A 18 31.02 1.28 33.01
C TRP A 18 31.69 0.96 31.68
N VAL A 19 31.31 -0.16 31.07
CA VAL A 19 31.52 -0.36 29.64
C VAL A 19 30.54 0.58 28.93
N LEU A 20 31.02 1.77 28.54
CA LEU A 20 30.35 2.59 27.55
C LEU A 20 30.39 1.83 26.23
N LEU A 21 29.34 1.06 25.95
CA LEU A 21 29.06 0.58 24.61
C LEU A 21 28.69 1.84 23.80
N ALA A 22 29.67 2.42 23.10
CA ALA A 22 29.37 3.36 22.04
C ALA A 22 28.68 2.55 20.93
N CYS A 23 27.36 2.52 20.94
CA CYS A 23 26.60 2.18 19.73
C CYS A 23 26.94 3.26 18.71
N ALA A 24 27.93 2.97 17.85
CA ALA A 24 28.03 3.66 16.58
C ALA A 24 26.75 3.33 15.81
N VAL A 25 25.76 4.22 15.87
CA VAL A 25 24.69 4.24 14.88
C VAL A 25 25.39 4.60 13.58
N VAL A 26 25.78 3.57 12.82
CA VAL A 26 26.09 3.75 11.41
C VAL A 26 24.76 4.16 10.79
N ARG A 27 24.55 5.46 10.61
CA ARG A 27 23.52 5.94 9.69
C ARG A 27 23.90 5.36 8.35
N ALA A 28 23.16 4.37 7.87
CA ALA A 28 23.28 3.96 6.48
C ALA A 28 23.07 5.21 5.62
N ALA A 29 24.00 5.44 4.70
CA ALA A 29 24.06 6.65 3.91
C ALA A 29 22.85 6.75 2.97
N ALA A 30 22.42 7.98 2.69
CA ALA A 30 21.51 8.29 1.60
C ALA A 30 22.09 7.83 0.24
N GLY A 31 21.23 7.77 -0.78
CA GLY A 31 21.59 7.31 -2.13
C GLY A 31 20.73 6.15 -2.64
N GLU A 32 21.20 5.51 -3.72
CA GLU A 32 20.51 4.39 -4.38
C GLU A 32 20.58 3.11 -3.53
N ILE A 33 19.44 2.47 -3.35
CA ILE A 33 19.29 1.22 -2.59
C ILE A 33 18.49 0.22 -3.41
N ALA A 34 19.10 -0.94 -3.65
CA ALA A 34 18.45 -2.10 -4.25
C ALA A 34 18.10 -3.12 -3.15
N LEU A 35 16.87 -3.07 -2.66
CA LEU A 35 16.35 -4.06 -1.72
C LEU A 35 15.97 -5.32 -2.49
N ARG A 36 16.51 -6.48 -2.08
CA ARG A 36 16.17 -7.79 -2.62
C ARG A 36 15.93 -8.75 -1.46
N ARG A 37 14.71 -9.28 -1.34
CA ARG A 37 14.31 -10.21 -0.28
C ARG A 37 13.70 -11.45 -0.90
N ASP A 38 14.38 -12.57 -0.75
CA ASP A 38 13.92 -13.86 -1.28
C ASP A 38 12.89 -14.54 -0.38
N VAL A 39 12.67 -14.03 0.83
CA VAL A 39 11.75 -14.58 1.82
C VAL A 39 11.03 -13.42 2.53
N PRO A 40 9.71 -13.50 2.77
CA PRO A 40 8.98 -12.53 3.56
C PRO A 40 9.34 -12.63 5.05
N THR A 41 9.27 -11.51 5.75
CA THR A 41 9.35 -11.51 7.22
C THR A 41 8.14 -12.22 7.82
N LEU A 42 6.97 -11.96 7.25
CA LEU A 42 5.74 -12.68 7.55
C LEU A 42 4.96 -12.93 6.28
N ASP A 43 4.36 -14.10 6.20
CA ASP A 43 3.35 -14.42 5.21
C ASP A 43 2.26 -15.28 5.85
N ARG A 44 1.03 -15.16 5.31
CA ARG A 44 -0.10 -15.76 6.01
C ARG A 44 -1.28 -15.99 5.09
N TRP A 45 -1.87 -17.18 5.21
CA TRP A 45 -3.20 -17.41 4.71
C TRP A 45 -4.26 -16.76 5.63
N MET A 46 -4.85 -15.66 5.16
CA MET A 46 -5.91 -14.94 5.86
C MET A 46 -7.28 -15.49 5.46
N TYR A 47 -7.69 -16.54 6.17
CA TYR A 47 -8.96 -17.26 6.00
C TYR A 47 -9.53 -17.64 7.38
N PRO A 48 -10.85 -17.50 7.64
CA PRO A 48 -11.44 -17.74 8.96
C PRO A 48 -11.29 -19.18 9.46
N PHE A 49 -11.12 -20.15 8.56
CA PHE A 49 -10.95 -21.57 8.91
C PHE A 49 -9.54 -22.06 8.60
N ASN A 50 -8.56 -21.18 8.77
CA ASN A 50 -7.16 -21.57 8.71
C ASN A 50 -6.82 -22.41 9.96
N PHE A 51 -6.90 -23.74 9.80
CA PHE A 51 -6.66 -24.75 10.82
C PHE A 51 -5.27 -25.39 10.73
N ALA A 52 -4.25 -24.69 10.23
CA ALA A 52 -2.89 -25.23 10.18
C ALA A 52 -2.53 -25.90 11.52
N ASP A 53 -1.91 -27.08 11.45
CA ASP A 53 -1.71 -27.97 12.61
C ASP A 53 -0.97 -27.29 13.78
N LEU A 54 -0.19 -26.24 13.49
CA LEU A 54 0.58 -25.44 14.46
C LEU A 54 0.04 -24.01 14.64
N GLY A 55 -1.17 -23.76 14.16
CA GLY A 55 -1.86 -22.47 14.18
C GLY A 55 -1.50 -21.56 12.99
N PRO A 56 -2.17 -20.41 12.87
CA PRO A 56 -2.01 -19.52 11.72
C PRO A 56 -0.56 -19.05 11.48
N GLY A 57 -0.18 -18.89 10.22
CA GLY A 57 1.18 -18.51 9.81
C GLY A 57 2.15 -19.68 9.91
N THR A 58 1.66 -20.91 9.74
CA THR A 58 2.48 -22.13 9.64
C THR A 58 2.11 -22.99 8.44
N GLU A 59 1.26 -22.45 7.55
CA GLU A 59 0.74 -23.15 6.39
C GLU A 59 1.86 -23.34 5.35
N SER A 60 1.90 -24.44 4.60
CA SER A 60 2.78 -24.54 3.42
C SER A 60 2.21 -23.85 2.17
N TYR A 61 0.93 -23.47 2.22
CA TYR A 61 0.22 -22.84 1.13
C TYR A 61 -0.74 -21.77 1.65
N ALA A 62 -0.88 -20.69 0.89
CA ALA A 62 -1.91 -19.68 1.10
C ALA A 62 -2.80 -19.56 -0.14
N PRO A 63 -3.92 -20.29 -0.20
CA PRO A 63 -4.88 -20.14 -1.30
C PRO A 63 -5.59 -18.78 -1.31
N THR A 64 -5.86 -18.26 -2.51
CA THR A 64 -6.72 -17.07 -2.70
C THR A 64 -7.93 -17.43 -3.54
N PHE A 65 -9.12 -17.12 -3.05
CA PHE A 65 -10.37 -17.50 -3.70
C PHE A 65 -11.56 -16.69 -3.17
N GLY A 66 -12.66 -16.76 -3.91
CA GLY A 66 -13.93 -16.19 -3.53
C GLY A 66 -14.92 -17.17 -2.88
N SER A 67 -15.85 -16.61 -2.12
CA SER A 67 -17.04 -17.28 -1.58
C SER A 67 -18.28 -16.44 -1.84
N PHE A 68 -19.30 -17.02 -2.46
CA PHE A 68 -20.59 -16.34 -2.69
C PHE A 68 -21.66 -16.79 -1.69
N ASP A 69 -21.24 -17.47 -0.62
CA ASP A 69 -22.09 -17.74 0.53
C ASP A 69 -22.29 -16.41 1.31
N PRO A 70 -23.53 -16.01 1.60
CA PRO A 70 -23.82 -14.72 2.25
C PRO A 70 -23.29 -14.59 3.67
N ARG A 71 -22.63 -15.61 4.24
CA ARG A 71 -22.07 -15.59 5.60
C ARG A 71 -20.57 -15.25 5.66
N PHE A 72 -19.91 -15.12 4.50
CA PHE A 72 -18.48 -14.84 4.37
C PHE A 72 -18.22 -13.58 3.54
N ASP A 73 -17.01 -13.03 3.68
CA ASP A 73 -16.52 -12.04 2.73
C ASP A 73 -16.44 -12.65 1.33
N THR A 74 -16.70 -11.86 0.28
CA THR A 74 -16.63 -12.40 -1.07
C THR A 74 -15.22 -12.81 -1.47
N ARG A 75 -14.20 -12.00 -1.17
CA ARG A 75 -12.78 -12.39 -1.26
C ARG A 75 -12.37 -13.07 0.04
N ASP A 76 -12.85 -14.29 0.21
CA ASP A 76 -12.79 -15.04 1.46
C ASP A 76 -11.34 -15.38 1.85
N GLY A 77 -10.62 -16.08 0.95
CA GLY A 77 -9.21 -16.42 1.11
C GLY A 77 -8.30 -15.33 0.54
N GLN A 78 -7.43 -14.75 1.38
CA GLN A 78 -6.43 -13.74 0.99
C GLN A 78 -5.03 -14.19 1.42
N PHE A 79 -4.01 -13.86 0.63
CA PHE A 79 -2.61 -14.14 0.97
C PHE A 79 -1.91 -12.85 1.39
N LEU A 80 -1.62 -12.73 2.68
CA LEU A 80 -0.95 -11.56 3.23
C LEU A 80 0.55 -11.75 3.20
N LEU A 81 1.25 -10.68 2.84
CA LEU A 81 2.69 -10.64 2.68
C LEU A 81 3.26 -9.45 3.43
N GLY A 82 4.39 -9.64 4.11
CA GLY A 82 5.06 -8.58 4.84
C GLY A 82 6.57 -8.71 4.87
N TRP A 83 7.24 -7.58 4.67
CA TRP A 83 8.69 -7.45 4.80
C TRP A 83 9.02 -6.32 5.75
N ASP A 84 9.85 -6.61 6.74
CA ASP A 84 10.47 -5.58 7.58
C ASP A 84 11.74 -5.09 6.86
N THR A 85 11.68 -3.87 6.35
CA THR A 85 12.69 -3.26 5.50
C THR A 85 13.68 -2.38 6.26
N GLY A 86 13.42 -2.12 7.55
CA GLY A 86 14.19 -1.14 8.33
C GLY A 86 15.66 -1.47 8.57
N ASN A 87 16.09 -2.71 8.33
CA ASN A 87 17.50 -3.09 8.35
C ASN A 87 18.22 -2.84 7.01
N ASP A 88 17.48 -2.68 5.92
CA ASP A 88 18.02 -2.53 4.57
C ASP A 88 17.90 -1.09 4.06
N VAL A 89 16.81 -0.41 4.43
CA VAL A 89 16.50 0.95 4.03
C VAL A 89 16.45 1.82 5.29
N PRO A 90 17.21 2.92 5.38
CA PRO A 90 17.17 3.81 6.54
C PRO A 90 15.75 4.33 6.78
N THR A 91 15.29 4.28 8.04
CA THR A 91 13.93 4.64 8.44
C THR A 91 13.85 6.03 9.04
N GLY A 92 12.63 6.55 9.23
CA GLY A 92 12.38 7.80 9.97
C GLY A 92 12.58 9.10 9.20
N HIS A 93 13.12 9.07 7.98
CA HIS A 93 13.14 10.24 7.09
C HIS A 93 11.73 10.60 6.59
N ALA A 94 11.55 11.84 6.11
CA ALA A 94 10.30 12.24 5.46
C ALA A 94 9.95 11.30 4.31
N ALA A 95 8.68 10.92 4.15
CA ALA A 95 8.26 9.93 3.16
C ALA A 95 8.56 10.41 1.72
N ALA A 96 8.47 11.72 1.45
CA ALA A 96 8.85 12.33 0.18
C ALA A 96 10.34 12.15 -0.20
N ARG A 97 11.22 11.77 0.74
CA ARG A 97 12.64 11.50 0.46
C ARG A 97 12.91 10.11 -0.09
N TYR A 98 11.93 9.21 -0.14
CA TYR A 98 12.09 7.88 -0.71
C TYR A 98 11.60 7.91 -2.15
N LEU A 99 12.49 8.12 -3.12
CA LEU A 99 12.13 8.11 -4.53
C LEU A 99 12.07 6.66 -5.02
N VAL A 100 10.87 6.08 -5.01
CA VAL A 100 10.63 4.67 -5.36
C VAL A 100 10.57 4.55 -6.89
N LYS A 101 11.53 3.81 -7.46
CA LYS A 101 11.66 3.61 -8.91
C LYS A 101 10.93 2.37 -9.40
N ARG A 102 11.01 1.30 -8.62
CA ARG A 102 10.40 0.01 -8.95
C ARG A 102 10.01 -0.72 -7.68
N VAL A 103 8.85 -1.36 -7.71
CA VAL A 103 8.47 -2.40 -6.77
C VAL A 103 8.00 -3.61 -7.56
N ARG A 104 8.61 -4.76 -7.29
CA ARG A 104 8.21 -6.05 -7.86
C ARG A 104 8.00 -7.06 -6.76
N VAL A 105 6.87 -7.76 -6.82
CA VAL A 105 6.60 -8.95 -6.00
C VAL A 105 6.52 -10.15 -6.92
N THR A 106 7.11 -11.28 -6.53
CA THR A 106 6.92 -12.54 -7.23
C THR A 106 6.40 -13.58 -6.25
N VAL A 107 5.36 -14.32 -6.63
CA VAL A 107 4.83 -15.46 -5.87
C VAL A 107 4.78 -16.68 -6.77
N MET A 108 5.05 -17.86 -6.20
CA MET A 108 5.03 -19.11 -6.95
C MET A 108 3.73 -19.87 -6.69
N ASN A 109 3.08 -20.31 -7.78
CA ASN A 109 1.91 -21.17 -7.72
C ASN A 109 2.30 -22.59 -7.29
N GLY A 110 1.60 -23.13 -6.30
CA GLY A 110 1.68 -24.49 -5.79
C GLY A 110 0.45 -25.36 -6.12
N ALA A 111 -0.44 -24.89 -7.01
CA ALA A 111 -1.56 -25.68 -7.50
C ALA A 111 -1.29 -26.18 -8.93
N ASP A 112 -1.58 -27.43 -9.23
CA ASP A 112 -1.38 -27.98 -10.57
C ASP A 112 -2.70 -28.07 -11.34
N GLY A 113 -2.85 -27.23 -12.36
CA GLY A 113 -3.98 -27.30 -13.31
C GLY A 113 -5.35 -26.97 -12.71
N THR A 114 -5.41 -26.21 -11.62
CA THR A 114 -6.68 -25.90 -10.93
C THR A 114 -7.40 -24.67 -11.47
N PHE A 115 -6.73 -23.77 -12.17
CA PHE A 115 -7.30 -22.52 -12.70
C PHE A 115 -6.68 -22.14 -14.05
N GLN A 116 -7.36 -21.26 -14.79
CA GLN A 116 -6.89 -20.71 -16.06
C GLN A 116 -6.20 -19.36 -15.84
N TYR A 117 -5.14 -19.11 -16.59
CA TYR A 117 -4.41 -17.85 -16.51
C TYR A 117 -5.19 -16.72 -17.16
N ASP A 118 -5.36 -15.64 -16.41
CA ASP A 118 -5.99 -14.41 -16.86
C ASP A 118 -5.12 -13.21 -16.45
N PRO A 119 -4.51 -12.49 -17.42
CA PRO A 119 -3.69 -11.31 -17.18
C PRO A 119 -4.49 -10.00 -17.09
N THR A 120 -5.82 -10.05 -17.21
CA THR A 120 -6.67 -8.89 -17.47
C THR A 120 -7.60 -8.62 -16.29
N PRO A 121 -7.81 -7.35 -15.90
CA PRO A 121 -8.78 -7.04 -14.85
C PRO A 121 -10.22 -7.34 -15.29
N ASP A 122 -11.00 -7.92 -14.38
CA ASP A 122 -12.41 -8.19 -14.57
C ASP A 122 -13.29 -7.09 -13.97
N ASP A 123 -14.38 -6.76 -14.67
CA ASP A 123 -15.47 -5.98 -14.07
C ASP A 123 -16.16 -6.81 -12.98
N TYR A 124 -16.44 -6.19 -11.83
CA TYR A 124 -17.05 -6.87 -10.68
C TYR A 124 -18.40 -7.56 -11.03
N ARG A 125 -19.11 -7.08 -12.05
CA ARG A 125 -20.42 -7.63 -12.48
C ARG A 125 -20.30 -9.00 -13.12
N THR A 126 -19.12 -9.39 -13.61
CA THR A 126 -18.85 -10.73 -14.16
C THR A 126 -18.96 -11.84 -13.10
N TYR A 127 -18.89 -11.48 -11.82
CA TYR A 127 -19.03 -12.40 -10.69
C TYR A 127 -20.49 -12.59 -10.23
N LEU A 128 -21.42 -11.76 -10.72
CA LEU A 128 -22.79 -11.68 -10.22
C LEU A 128 -23.78 -12.56 -11.02
N THR A 129 -23.46 -13.82 -11.28
CA THR A 129 -24.19 -14.73 -12.19
C THR A 129 -25.70 -14.88 -11.92
N ASN A 130 -26.14 -14.62 -10.69
CA ASN A 130 -27.56 -14.65 -10.28
C ASN A 130 -28.22 -13.27 -10.20
N SER A 131 -27.62 -12.23 -10.78
CA SER A 131 -28.05 -10.83 -10.69
C SER A 131 -28.48 -10.29 -12.06
N PRO A 132 -29.51 -9.43 -12.14
CA PRO A 132 -29.90 -8.79 -13.40
C PRO A 132 -28.85 -7.83 -13.96
N VAL A 133 -27.86 -7.41 -13.17
CA VAL A 133 -26.74 -6.56 -13.63
C VAL A 133 -25.53 -7.36 -14.09
N TYR A 134 -25.62 -8.69 -14.12
CA TYR A 134 -24.58 -9.59 -14.63
C TYR A 134 -24.20 -9.23 -16.07
N ILE A 135 -22.90 -9.26 -16.34
CA ILE A 135 -22.36 -9.24 -17.70
C ILE A 135 -21.46 -10.48 -17.88
N PRO A 136 -21.50 -11.15 -19.04
CA PRO A 136 -20.58 -12.23 -19.33
C PRO A 136 -19.13 -11.77 -19.25
N ASP A 137 -18.28 -12.67 -18.79
CA ASP A 137 -16.84 -12.46 -18.78
C ASP A 137 -16.28 -12.41 -20.21
N ALA A 138 -15.32 -11.53 -20.46
CA ALA A 138 -14.84 -11.24 -21.81
C ALA A 138 -13.76 -12.23 -22.27
N ASP A 139 -13.01 -12.80 -21.32
CA ASP A 139 -11.94 -13.76 -21.52
C ASP A 139 -12.05 -14.93 -20.52
N LEU A 140 -11.06 -15.82 -20.54
CA LEU A 140 -11.07 -17.05 -19.77
C LEU A 140 -10.15 -16.93 -18.56
N GLY A 141 -10.66 -17.31 -17.40
CA GLY A 141 -9.92 -17.34 -16.14
C GLY A 141 -10.49 -16.33 -15.17
N ARG A 142 -9.69 -15.95 -14.16
CA ARG A 142 -9.96 -14.80 -13.27
C ARG A 142 -8.64 -14.14 -12.89
N PRO A 143 -8.60 -12.81 -12.71
CA PRO A 143 -7.38 -12.12 -12.37
C PRO A 143 -6.91 -12.48 -10.98
N ILE A 144 -5.61 -12.30 -10.81
CA ILE A 144 -4.92 -12.39 -9.53
C ILE A 144 -4.29 -11.03 -9.30
N ASP A 145 -4.67 -10.40 -8.20
CA ASP A 145 -4.36 -9.00 -7.93
C ASP A 145 -3.38 -8.88 -6.77
N LEU A 146 -2.40 -7.99 -6.92
CA LEU A 146 -1.62 -7.45 -5.83
C LEU A 146 -2.16 -6.08 -5.44
N VAL A 147 -2.43 -5.90 -4.15
CA VAL A 147 -2.92 -4.65 -3.56
C VAL A 147 -2.24 -4.38 -2.22
N GLY A 148 -2.54 -3.21 -1.64
CA GLY A 148 -2.11 -2.85 -0.31
C GLY A 148 -2.77 -3.68 0.78
N MET A 149 -2.31 -3.46 2.00
CA MET A 149 -2.93 -4.05 3.18
C MET A 149 -3.41 -2.96 4.14
N GLY A 150 -4.69 -3.05 4.51
CA GLY A 150 -5.31 -2.26 5.57
C GLY A 150 -5.47 -3.07 6.86
N PHE A 151 -5.72 -2.37 7.97
CA PHE A 151 -5.89 -2.96 9.28
C PHE A 151 -7.14 -2.43 9.98
N ARG A 152 -7.75 -3.23 10.84
CA ARG A 152 -8.87 -2.83 11.70
C ARG A 152 -8.73 -3.43 13.09
N ASN A 153 -9.69 -3.15 13.97
CA ASN A 153 -9.73 -3.66 15.35
C ASN A 153 -8.50 -3.25 16.20
N GLY A 154 -7.91 -2.08 15.90
CA GLY A 154 -6.73 -1.56 16.61
C GLY A 154 -5.39 -2.16 16.17
N PHE A 155 -5.37 -3.03 15.15
CA PHE A 155 -4.13 -3.51 14.56
C PHE A 155 -3.50 -2.47 13.63
N THR A 156 -2.18 -2.58 13.48
CA THR A 156 -1.35 -1.78 12.58
C THR A 156 -0.36 -2.71 11.87
N ALA A 157 0.43 -2.17 10.94
CA ALA A 157 1.54 -2.92 10.31
C ALA A 157 2.58 -3.45 11.31
N GLU A 158 2.70 -2.80 12.46
CA GLU A 158 3.60 -3.19 13.55
C GLU A 158 3.01 -4.29 14.44
N THR A 159 1.71 -4.24 14.73
CA THR A 159 1.07 -5.16 15.69
C THR A 159 0.38 -6.36 15.04
N CYS A 160 0.10 -6.29 13.74
CA CYS A 160 -0.38 -7.43 12.97
C CYS A 160 0.80 -8.31 12.55
N LEU A 161 1.10 -9.31 13.39
CA LEU A 161 2.17 -10.27 13.18
C LEU A 161 1.64 -11.51 12.46
N GLU A 162 2.56 -12.36 12.02
CA GLU A 162 2.28 -13.63 11.32
C GLU A 162 1.18 -14.47 11.98
N LYS A 163 1.24 -14.64 13.30
CA LYS A 163 0.30 -15.46 14.07
C LYS A 163 -0.93 -14.71 14.56
N THR A 164 -1.08 -13.41 14.26
CA THR A 164 -2.23 -12.61 14.70
C THR A 164 -3.52 -13.22 14.19
N PHE A 165 -4.41 -13.66 15.08
CA PHE A 165 -5.66 -14.34 14.70
C PHE A 165 -6.47 -13.59 13.64
N PHE A 166 -7.29 -14.32 12.86
CA PHE A 166 -8.07 -13.78 11.75
C PHE A 166 -8.88 -12.55 12.16
N GLY A 167 -9.70 -12.70 13.20
CA GLY A 167 -10.68 -11.71 13.65
C GLY A 167 -11.77 -12.41 14.45
N LYS A 168 -12.91 -11.75 14.65
CA LYS A 168 -14.09 -12.42 15.23
C LYS A 168 -14.66 -13.42 14.23
N ILE A 169 -14.83 -14.68 14.64
CA ILE A 169 -15.48 -15.71 13.83
C ILE A 169 -16.75 -16.15 14.57
N GLY A 170 -17.89 -16.10 13.88
CA GLY A 170 -19.19 -16.54 14.36
C GLY A 170 -19.31 -18.07 14.40
N GLY A 171 -20.39 -18.54 15.04
CA GLY A 171 -20.76 -19.94 15.03
C GLY A 171 -21.18 -20.40 13.63
N TYR A 172 -21.08 -21.71 13.37
CA TYR A 172 -21.39 -22.29 12.05
C TYR A 172 -22.83 -21.99 11.54
N HIS A 173 -23.77 -21.75 12.46
CA HIS A 173 -25.16 -21.43 12.14
C HIS A 173 -25.48 -19.93 12.16
N ASP A 174 -24.48 -19.07 12.41
CA ASP A 174 -24.68 -17.63 12.44
C ASP A 174 -24.98 -17.09 11.04
N SER A 175 -25.83 -16.07 10.96
CA SER A 175 -26.13 -15.37 9.72
C SER A 175 -24.93 -14.57 9.19
N ASN A 176 -23.93 -14.30 10.03
CA ASN A 176 -22.64 -13.74 9.64
C ASN A 176 -21.55 -14.52 10.38
N ILE A 177 -20.77 -15.31 9.65
CA ILE A 177 -19.66 -16.08 10.22
C ILE A 177 -18.39 -15.24 10.24
N ALA A 178 -18.05 -14.54 9.16
CA ALA A 178 -16.77 -13.85 9.05
C ALA A 178 -16.77 -12.59 8.17
N ILE A 179 -17.94 -12.03 7.85
CA ILE A 179 -18.04 -10.86 6.97
C ILE A 179 -17.49 -9.62 7.70
N GLY A 180 -16.47 -9.01 7.12
CA GLY A 180 -15.89 -7.76 7.59
C GLY A 180 -15.16 -7.87 8.93
N THR A 181 -14.83 -9.08 9.40
CA THR A 181 -14.27 -9.27 10.74
C THR A 181 -12.74 -9.41 10.78
N ARG A 182 -12.09 -9.64 9.62
CA ARG A 182 -10.63 -9.84 9.53
C ARG A 182 -9.82 -8.63 9.99
N ASN A 183 -8.77 -8.85 10.78
CA ASN A 183 -7.93 -7.82 11.37
C ASN A 183 -7.02 -7.12 10.34
N ALA A 184 -6.59 -7.85 9.32
CA ALA A 184 -5.86 -7.34 8.17
C ALA A 184 -6.58 -7.78 6.89
N PHE A 185 -6.62 -6.89 5.90
CA PHE A 185 -7.40 -7.07 4.69
C PHE A 185 -6.70 -6.45 3.47
N ALA A 186 -6.90 -7.08 2.32
CA ALA A 186 -6.57 -6.51 1.02
C ALA A 186 -7.28 -5.15 0.86
N ALA A 187 -6.54 -4.12 0.45
CA ALA A 187 -7.04 -2.75 0.42
C ALA A 187 -6.51 -1.94 -0.76
N ILE A 188 -7.35 -1.02 -1.23
CA ILE A 188 -7.03 0.00 -2.24
C ILE A 188 -7.40 1.39 -1.72
N PHE A 189 -6.87 2.45 -2.31
CA PHE A 189 -7.26 3.81 -1.93
C PHE A 189 -8.65 4.14 -2.49
N ASP A 190 -9.55 4.58 -1.61
CA ASP A 190 -10.86 5.10 -1.98
C ASP A 190 -10.76 6.53 -2.53
N THR A 191 -11.90 7.07 -2.94
CA THR A 191 -11.97 8.43 -3.45
C THR A 191 -11.72 9.50 -2.38
N ASN A 192 -11.48 9.16 -1.11
CA ASN A 192 -11.07 10.09 -0.06
C ASN A 192 -9.57 9.95 0.27
N GLY A 193 -8.86 9.07 -0.43
CA GLY A 193 -7.44 8.79 -0.19
C GLY A 193 -7.20 7.91 1.03
N LEU A 194 -8.21 7.19 1.50
CA LEU A 194 -8.12 6.25 2.60
C LEU A 194 -8.08 4.82 2.07
N LEU A 195 -7.36 3.92 2.74
CA LEU A 195 -7.39 2.50 2.41
C LEU A 195 -8.78 1.93 2.71
N ALA A 196 -9.49 1.52 1.66
CA ALA A 196 -10.76 0.84 1.71
C ALA A 196 -10.59 -0.68 1.56
N ASP A 197 -11.40 -1.41 2.31
CA ASP A 197 -11.46 -2.86 2.26
C ASP A 197 -12.12 -3.36 0.98
N ILE A 198 -11.39 -4.14 0.18
CA ILE A 198 -11.91 -4.74 -1.05
C ILE A 198 -12.52 -6.12 -0.85
N SER A 199 -12.58 -6.63 0.38
CA SER A 199 -13.02 -8.00 0.67
C SER A 199 -14.44 -8.30 0.15
N ASN A 200 -15.29 -7.29 0.00
CA ASN A 200 -16.65 -7.40 -0.54
C ASN A 200 -16.88 -6.45 -1.73
N ASN A 201 -15.86 -6.23 -2.60
CA ASN A 201 -15.99 -5.28 -3.71
C ASN A 201 -17.09 -5.65 -4.73
N VAL A 202 -17.43 -6.94 -4.86
CA VAL A 202 -18.56 -7.38 -5.71
C VAL A 202 -19.92 -7.23 -5.02
N GLY A 203 -19.94 -6.72 -3.80
CA GLY A 203 -21.13 -6.54 -2.98
C GLY A 203 -21.53 -7.78 -2.18
N GLN A 204 -22.42 -7.58 -1.20
CA GLN A 204 -22.85 -8.63 -0.27
C GLN A 204 -24.35 -8.91 -0.43
N THR A 205 -24.72 -10.20 -0.40
CA THR A 205 -26.12 -10.66 -0.49
C THR A 205 -26.75 -10.91 0.89
N ASN A 206 -25.96 -10.80 1.96
CA ASN A 206 -26.44 -10.85 3.33
C ASN A 206 -27.43 -9.71 3.65
N PRO A 207 -28.65 -9.99 4.14
CA PRO A 207 -29.64 -8.95 4.43
C PRO A 207 -29.28 -8.07 5.64
N THR A 208 -28.34 -8.51 6.49
CA THR A 208 -27.93 -7.79 7.71
C THR A 208 -26.63 -7.01 7.54
N VAL A 209 -25.92 -7.20 6.42
CA VAL A 209 -24.65 -6.55 6.13
C VAL A 209 -24.70 -5.95 4.74
N ASN A 210 -24.63 -4.63 4.65
CA ASN A 210 -24.69 -3.93 3.38
C ASN A 210 -23.29 -3.46 2.96
N TYR A 211 -22.67 -4.20 2.04
CA TYR A 211 -21.52 -3.74 1.27
C TYR A 211 -21.99 -3.52 -0.17
N PRO A 212 -22.15 -2.26 -0.63
CA PRO A 212 -22.46 -2.00 -2.02
C PRO A 212 -21.26 -2.39 -2.89
N PRO A 213 -21.49 -2.90 -4.11
CA PRO A 213 -20.40 -3.20 -5.01
C PRO A 213 -19.69 -1.93 -5.47
N PHE A 214 -18.40 -2.05 -5.75
CA PHE A 214 -17.59 -1.01 -6.37
C PHE A 214 -16.47 -1.62 -7.21
N GLU A 215 -16.09 -0.88 -8.25
CA GLU A 215 -14.97 -1.23 -9.11
C GLU A 215 -13.67 -0.64 -8.55
N PHE A 216 -12.54 -1.33 -8.77
CA PHE A 216 -11.23 -0.80 -8.40
C PHE A 216 -10.15 -1.22 -9.39
N THR A 217 -9.04 -0.49 -9.41
CA THR A 217 -7.85 -0.88 -10.17
C THR A 217 -6.82 -1.48 -9.21
N PRO A 218 -6.37 -2.73 -9.41
CA PRO A 218 -5.33 -3.32 -8.58
C PRO A 218 -4.00 -2.57 -8.78
N TRP A 219 -3.10 -2.67 -7.81
CA TRP A 219 -1.78 -2.03 -7.95
C TRP A 219 -0.88 -2.78 -8.93
N ALA A 220 -1.15 -4.07 -9.12
CA ALA A 220 -0.67 -4.88 -10.23
C ALA A 220 -1.59 -6.11 -10.42
N THR A 221 -1.78 -6.54 -11.66
CA THR A 221 -2.34 -7.84 -12.01
C THR A 221 -1.20 -8.80 -12.35
N GLY A 222 -1.28 -10.04 -11.88
CA GLY A 222 -0.18 -10.99 -11.96
C GLY A 222 0.15 -11.44 -13.38
N VAL A 223 1.43 -11.40 -13.74
CA VAL A 223 1.93 -11.90 -15.02
C VAL A 223 2.60 -13.26 -14.84
N ALA A 224 2.04 -14.30 -15.45
CA ALA A 224 2.60 -15.65 -15.42
C ALA A 224 3.81 -15.77 -16.36
N THR A 225 4.92 -16.33 -15.88
CA THR A 225 6.21 -16.34 -16.62
C THR A 225 6.27 -17.28 -17.84
N ALA A 226 5.35 -18.23 -17.99
CA ALA A 226 5.38 -19.24 -19.05
C ALA A 226 4.01 -19.85 -19.40
N VAL A 227 2.93 -19.08 -19.24
CA VAL A 227 1.56 -19.54 -19.50
C VAL A 227 0.86 -18.51 -20.39
N SER A 228 0.18 -18.97 -21.44
CA SER A 228 -0.58 -18.08 -22.31
C SER A 228 -1.97 -17.80 -21.71
N PRO A 229 -2.57 -16.62 -21.97
CA PRO A 229 -3.91 -16.32 -21.48
C PRO A 229 -4.94 -17.41 -21.86
N GLY A 230 -5.76 -17.82 -20.90
CA GLY A 230 -6.76 -18.89 -21.00
C GLY A 230 -6.23 -20.31 -20.81
N GLU A 231 -4.91 -20.53 -20.78
CA GLU A 231 -4.33 -21.85 -20.50
C GLU A 231 -4.41 -22.19 -19.00
N VAL A 232 -4.52 -23.48 -18.68
CA VAL A 232 -4.44 -23.95 -17.30
C VAL A 232 -3.04 -23.72 -16.75
N VAL A 233 -2.95 -23.26 -15.50
CA VAL A 233 -1.66 -22.93 -14.87
C VAL A 233 -1.06 -24.16 -14.18
N PRO A 234 0.15 -24.60 -14.58
CA PRO A 234 0.88 -25.66 -13.88
C PRO A 234 1.40 -25.20 -12.51
N GLU A 235 1.69 -26.19 -11.66
CA GLU A 235 2.47 -25.94 -10.45
C GLU A 235 3.89 -25.44 -10.79
N GLY A 236 4.46 -24.57 -9.93
CA GLY A 236 5.81 -24.02 -10.07
C GLY A 236 5.89 -22.78 -10.95
N VAL A 237 4.78 -22.34 -11.55
CA VAL A 237 4.74 -21.09 -12.33
C VAL A 237 4.81 -19.88 -11.41
N ASP A 238 5.77 -18.99 -11.69
CA ASP A 238 5.88 -17.69 -11.05
C ASP A 238 4.86 -16.71 -11.63
N PHE A 239 4.19 -15.99 -10.73
CA PHE A 239 3.40 -14.79 -10.99
C PHE A 239 4.18 -13.56 -10.55
N VAL A 240 4.46 -12.68 -11.50
CA VAL A 240 5.20 -11.44 -11.29
C VAL A 240 4.23 -10.26 -11.26
N PHE A 241 4.36 -9.44 -10.24
CA PHE A 241 3.58 -8.23 -10.03
C PHE A 241 4.52 -7.03 -10.08
N ASP A 242 4.53 -6.31 -11.19
CA ASP A 242 5.16 -4.99 -11.30
C ASP A 242 4.16 -3.92 -10.89
N VAL A 243 4.41 -3.28 -9.75
CA VAL A 243 3.49 -2.30 -9.19
C VAL A 243 3.45 -1.04 -10.05
N ASP A 244 2.24 -0.57 -10.34
CA ASP A 244 2.03 0.71 -10.97
C ASP A 244 2.23 1.86 -9.96
N LEU A 245 3.39 2.50 -10.04
CA LEU A 245 3.74 3.65 -9.20
C LEU A 245 3.30 5.00 -9.79
N ARG A 246 2.56 5.00 -10.92
CA ARG A 246 2.02 6.23 -11.52
C ARG A 246 0.91 6.85 -10.68
N ASP A 247 0.23 6.04 -9.86
CA ASP A 247 -0.69 6.58 -8.86
C ASP A 247 0.10 7.05 -7.63
N PRO A 248 0.06 8.35 -7.30
CA PRO A 248 0.82 8.94 -6.20
C PRO A 248 0.36 8.47 -4.83
N LEU A 249 -0.88 8.01 -4.66
CA LEU A 249 -1.31 7.40 -3.41
C LEU A 249 -0.65 6.04 -3.23
N VAL A 250 -0.55 5.26 -4.31
CA VAL A 250 0.16 3.98 -4.32
C VAL A 250 1.65 4.18 -4.06
N ALA A 251 2.31 5.09 -4.79
CA ALA A 251 3.71 5.44 -4.52
C ALA A 251 3.92 5.93 -3.08
N GLY A 252 3.00 6.76 -2.57
CA GLY A 252 3.02 7.25 -1.19
C GLY A 252 2.87 6.15 -0.13
N TYR A 253 2.15 5.08 -0.43
CA TYR A 253 2.08 3.89 0.43
C TYR A 253 3.46 3.24 0.61
N PHE A 254 4.21 3.04 -0.48
CA PHE A 254 5.56 2.48 -0.42
C PHE A 254 6.54 3.40 0.28
N GLN A 255 6.47 4.70 0.02
CA GLN A 255 7.29 5.71 0.70
C GLN A 255 7.06 5.70 2.22
N SER A 256 5.80 5.64 2.65
CA SER A 256 5.43 5.56 4.06
C SER A 256 5.88 4.24 4.67
N ALA A 257 5.69 3.12 3.97
CA ALA A 257 6.16 1.81 4.39
C ALA A 257 7.68 1.74 4.59
N LEU A 258 8.46 2.33 3.67
CA LEU A 258 9.93 2.41 3.79
C LEU A 258 10.35 3.31 4.95
N ARG A 259 9.68 4.45 5.14
CA ARG A 259 9.86 5.33 6.31
C ARG A 259 9.64 4.58 7.62
N GLU A 260 8.61 3.75 7.70
CA GLU A 260 8.27 2.97 8.89
C GLU A 260 9.13 1.70 9.02
N GLY A 261 9.85 1.31 7.96
CA GLY A 261 10.64 0.08 7.90
C GLY A 261 9.80 -1.18 7.79
N ARG A 262 8.54 -1.08 7.33
CA ARG A 262 7.58 -2.19 7.25
C ARG A 262 6.68 -2.05 6.03
N LEU A 263 6.81 -2.96 5.09
CA LEU A 263 5.91 -3.10 3.94
C LEU A 263 4.93 -4.25 4.16
N ARG A 264 3.68 -4.03 3.78
CA ARG A 264 2.58 -4.99 3.90
C ARG A 264 1.74 -4.98 2.64
N LEU A 265 1.46 -6.14 2.07
CA LEU A 265 0.74 -6.30 0.81
C LEU A 265 -0.20 -7.50 0.90
N ALA A 266 -1.13 -7.59 -0.04
CA ALA A 266 -1.99 -8.76 -0.18
C ALA A 266 -2.06 -9.21 -1.64
N VAL A 267 -1.93 -10.52 -1.86
CA VAL A 267 -2.35 -11.18 -3.10
C VAL A 267 -3.76 -11.71 -2.89
N THR A 268 -4.66 -11.45 -3.84
CA THR A 268 -6.07 -11.86 -3.74
C THR A 268 -6.65 -12.18 -5.11
N SER A 269 -7.72 -12.97 -5.13
CA SER A 269 -8.49 -13.24 -6.35
C SER A 269 -9.92 -13.67 -5.99
N LEU A 270 -10.79 -13.71 -7.00
CA LEU A 270 -12.19 -14.14 -6.88
C LEU A 270 -12.45 -15.48 -7.59
N HIS A 271 -11.42 -16.32 -7.69
CA HIS A 271 -11.56 -17.68 -8.20
C HIS A 271 -12.59 -18.49 -7.40
N PRO A 272 -13.46 -19.29 -8.03
CA PRO A 272 -14.53 -19.98 -7.34
C PRO A 272 -14.01 -21.12 -6.44
N SER A 273 -14.46 -21.12 -5.18
CA SER A 273 -14.24 -22.22 -4.24
C SER A 273 -15.26 -23.37 -4.45
N ALA A 274 -14.83 -24.62 -4.21
CA ALA A 274 -15.71 -25.80 -4.35
C ALA A 274 -16.86 -25.85 -3.33
N GLN A 275 -16.73 -25.16 -2.19
CA GLN A 275 -17.84 -24.98 -1.23
C GLN A 275 -19.04 -24.23 -1.83
N SER A 276 -18.85 -23.56 -2.97
CA SER A 276 -19.88 -22.85 -3.72
C SER A 276 -20.66 -23.73 -4.71
N GLY A 277 -20.48 -25.06 -4.69
CA GLY A 277 -21.24 -25.98 -5.55
C GLY A 277 -20.87 -25.96 -7.04
N PHE A 278 -19.74 -25.36 -7.41
CA PHE A 278 -19.35 -25.13 -8.82
C PHE A 278 -18.46 -26.19 -9.47
N THR A 279 -18.04 -27.26 -8.76
CA THR A 279 -17.53 -28.55 -9.30
C THR A 279 -16.89 -29.36 -8.17
N GLY A 280 -17.00 -30.69 -8.21
CA GLY A 280 -16.41 -31.58 -7.21
C GLY A 280 -14.88 -31.62 -7.32
N GLY A 281 -14.18 -31.11 -6.30
CA GLY A 281 -12.72 -31.09 -6.17
C GLY A 281 -12.25 -30.09 -5.10
N LEU A 282 -10.94 -29.90 -4.94
CA LEU A 282 -10.35 -28.94 -3.98
C LEU A 282 -10.68 -27.45 -4.30
N GLY A 283 -11.41 -27.16 -5.38
CA GLY A 283 -11.75 -25.83 -5.88
C GLY A 283 -10.89 -25.40 -7.07
N ALA A 284 -11.36 -24.42 -7.84
CA ALA A 284 -10.72 -23.97 -9.08
C ALA A 284 -9.99 -22.64 -8.87
N TYR A 285 -8.99 -22.64 -7.99
CA TYR A 285 -8.29 -21.44 -7.52
C TYR A 285 -6.77 -21.65 -7.36
N PRO A 286 -5.98 -20.56 -7.36
CA PRO A 286 -4.54 -20.61 -7.11
C PRO A 286 -4.20 -20.90 -5.65
N ARG A 287 -3.05 -21.56 -5.44
CA ARG A 287 -2.45 -21.77 -4.12
C ARG A 287 -1.03 -21.25 -4.16
N TRP A 288 -0.64 -20.40 -3.22
CA TRP A 288 0.69 -19.78 -3.21
C TRP A 288 1.60 -20.47 -2.21
N TYR A 289 2.84 -20.74 -2.59
CA TYR A 289 3.84 -21.22 -1.64
C TYR A 289 4.17 -20.13 -0.61
N THR A 290 4.13 -20.51 0.66
CA THR A 290 4.56 -19.70 1.79
C THR A 290 6.02 -20.00 2.15
N LYS A 291 6.60 -19.23 3.08
CA LYS A 291 7.97 -19.47 3.58
C LYS A 291 8.13 -20.75 4.38
N GLU A 292 7.05 -21.36 4.86
CA GLU A 292 7.08 -22.67 5.51
C GLU A 292 7.08 -23.83 4.52
N SER A 293 6.80 -23.58 3.23
CA SER A 293 6.83 -24.63 2.22
C SER A 293 8.24 -25.20 2.04
N LEU A 294 8.31 -26.53 1.90
CA LEU A 294 9.54 -27.24 1.52
C LEU A 294 9.61 -27.56 0.03
N LEU A 295 8.59 -27.21 -0.74
CA LEU A 295 8.39 -27.69 -2.12
C LEU A 295 8.56 -26.60 -3.19
N GLY A 296 8.36 -25.33 -2.83
CA GLY A 296 8.48 -24.21 -3.76
C GLY A 296 9.14 -22.99 -3.13
N THR A 297 9.26 -21.92 -3.92
CA THR A 297 9.87 -20.68 -3.45
C THR A 297 8.81 -19.77 -2.81
N PRO A 298 9.08 -19.17 -1.65
CA PRO A 298 8.18 -18.20 -1.06
C PRO A 298 8.14 -16.90 -1.87
N ALA A 299 7.25 -16.00 -1.46
CA ALA A 299 7.13 -14.70 -2.06
C ALA A 299 8.44 -13.90 -1.98
N ARG A 300 8.83 -13.28 -3.10
CA ARG A 300 10.04 -12.45 -3.21
C ARG A 300 9.66 -10.98 -3.40
N LEU A 301 10.45 -10.08 -2.83
CA LEU A 301 10.30 -8.64 -2.97
C LEU A 301 11.57 -8.02 -3.56
N GLU A 302 11.40 -7.17 -4.56
CA GLU A 302 12.43 -6.31 -5.09
C GLU A 302 11.97 -4.85 -5.07
N ILE A 303 12.75 -3.97 -4.45
CA ILE A 303 12.53 -2.52 -4.49
C ILE A 303 13.81 -1.83 -4.95
N ASP A 304 13.67 -0.93 -5.92
CA ASP A 304 14.69 0.04 -6.27
C ASP A 304 14.23 1.41 -5.78
N VAL A 305 14.97 2.00 -4.85
CA VAL A 305 14.64 3.28 -4.21
C VAL A 305 15.88 4.14 -4.07
N THR A 306 15.72 5.46 -4.22
CA THR A 306 16.74 6.43 -3.81
C THR A 306 16.28 7.13 -2.55
N LEU A 307 17.06 7.05 -1.47
CA LEU A 307 16.84 7.87 -0.29
C LEU A 307 17.56 9.21 -0.49
N VAL A 308 16.82 10.30 -0.57
CA VAL A 308 17.37 11.64 -0.78
C VAL A 308 18.05 12.16 0.48
N GLY A 309 19.36 12.37 0.39
CA GLY A 309 20.19 12.95 1.44
C GLY A 309 20.06 14.47 1.58
N ASP A 310 20.95 15.05 2.38
CA ASP A 310 21.10 16.50 2.54
C ASP A 310 22.34 17.03 1.80
N GLU A 311 23.02 16.19 1.01
CA GLU A 311 24.18 16.60 0.21
C GLU A 311 23.70 17.47 -0.97
N ASP A 312 24.35 18.61 -1.17
CA ASP A 312 24.12 19.60 -2.21
C ASP A 312 25.50 20.20 -2.51
N LYS A 313 26.21 19.61 -3.47
CA LYS A 313 27.63 19.83 -3.69
C LYS A 313 27.91 21.11 -4.46
N ASP A 314 27.03 21.48 -5.38
CA ASP A 314 27.12 22.71 -6.16
C ASP A 314 26.40 23.90 -5.49
N ASN A 315 25.72 23.67 -4.37
CA ASN A 315 25.10 24.66 -3.48
C ASN A 315 23.99 25.46 -4.16
N ASP A 316 23.19 24.80 -5.00
CA ASP A 316 22.09 25.43 -5.70
C ASP A 316 20.73 25.28 -4.97
N GLY A 317 20.70 24.44 -3.92
CA GLY A 317 19.52 24.15 -3.10
C GLY A 317 18.78 22.87 -3.50
N LEU A 318 19.25 22.13 -4.50
CA LEU A 318 18.80 20.79 -4.86
C LEU A 318 19.67 19.73 -4.19
N PRO A 319 19.08 18.66 -3.65
CA PRO A 319 19.89 17.54 -3.19
C PRO A 319 20.48 16.76 -4.35
N ASP A 320 21.77 16.48 -4.24
CA ASP A 320 22.59 15.68 -5.14
C ASP A 320 21.91 14.34 -5.57
N ASP A 321 21.28 13.64 -4.62
CA ASP A 321 20.60 12.36 -4.88
C ASP A 321 19.31 12.55 -5.70
N TRP A 322 18.60 13.66 -5.48
CA TRP A 322 17.40 13.98 -6.25
C TRP A 322 17.77 14.34 -7.69
N GLU A 323 18.83 15.13 -7.88
CA GLU A 323 19.32 15.47 -9.22
C GLU A 323 19.81 14.22 -9.96
N ARG A 324 20.62 13.38 -9.33
CA ARG A 324 21.08 12.12 -9.93
C ARG A 324 19.92 11.17 -10.27
N PHE A 325 18.88 11.13 -9.44
CA PHE A 325 17.71 10.30 -9.71
C PHE A 325 16.99 10.69 -11.00
N TYR A 326 16.78 11.99 -11.23
CA TYR A 326 16.05 12.46 -12.41
C TYR A 326 16.97 12.66 -13.64
N PHE A 327 18.15 13.25 -13.45
CA PHE A 327 19.01 13.72 -14.54
C PHE A 327 20.26 12.87 -14.75
N GLY A 328 20.69 12.09 -13.75
CA GLY A 328 21.89 11.25 -13.81
C GLY A 328 23.19 11.96 -13.46
N ASP A 329 23.14 13.27 -13.20
CA ASP A 329 24.24 14.12 -12.73
C ASP A 329 23.69 15.29 -11.89
N THR A 330 24.56 16.20 -11.45
CA THR A 330 24.24 17.40 -10.65
C THR A 330 24.48 18.68 -11.46
N THR A 331 24.08 18.69 -12.75
CA THR A 331 24.32 19.84 -13.63
C THR A 331 23.12 20.74 -13.82
N GLN A 332 21.94 20.29 -13.38
CA GLN A 332 20.69 21.04 -13.53
C GLN A 332 20.57 22.05 -12.40
N GLY A 333 20.37 23.32 -12.75
CA GLY A 333 20.20 24.35 -11.75
C GLY A 333 18.81 24.33 -11.12
N ALA A 334 18.73 24.82 -9.88
CA ALA A 334 17.50 25.04 -9.12
C ALA A 334 16.41 25.84 -9.85
N ASN A 335 16.79 26.72 -10.80
CA ASN A 335 15.88 27.56 -11.59
C ASN A 335 15.60 27.03 -13.00
N ASP A 336 16.22 25.90 -13.38
CA ASP A 336 15.98 25.29 -14.69
C ASP A 336 14.60 24.64 -14.73
N ASP A 337 14.06 24.50 -15.94
CA ASP A 337 12.76 23.91 -16.26
C ASP A 337 12.98 22.92 -17.42
N PRO A 338 13.46 21.69 -17.12
CA PRO A 338 13.94 20.76 -18.13
C PRO A 338 12.83 20.19 -19.01
N ASP A 339 11.62 20.05 -18.46
CA ASP A 339 10.49 19.56 -19.22
C ASP A 339 9.74 20.69 -19.95
N GLY A 340 9.80 21.93 -19.49
CA GLY A 340 9.19 23.10 -20.13
C GLY A 340 7.72 23.27 -19.76
N ASP A 341 7.36 23.04 -18.49
CA ASP A 341 6.03 23.25 -17.94
C ASP A 341 5.87 24.60 -17.19
N GLY A 342 6.97 25.34 -17.03
CA GLY A 342 7.04 26.64 -16.36
C GLY A 342 7.33 26.57 -14.87
N VAL A 343 7.66 25.40 -14.32
CA VAL A 343 8.02 25.20 -12.91
C VAL A 343 9.50 24.87 -12.80
N SER A 344 10.18 25.57 -11.89
CA SER A 344 11.61 25.34 -11.65
C SER A 344 11.86 24.03 -10.89
N ASN A 345 13.00 23.36 -11.15
CA ASN A 345 13.47 22.19 -10.39
C ASN A 345 13.32 22.32 -8.86
N LEU A 346 13.67 23.47 -8.27
CA LEU A 346 13.55 23.69 -6.82
C LEU A 346 12.11 23.66 -6.32
N SER A 347 11.18 24.17 -7.13
CA SER A 347 9.76 24.14 -6.81
C SER A 347 9.22 22.71 -6.91
N GLU A 348 9.67 21.95 -7.89
CA GLU A 348 9.30 20.55 -8.08
C GLU A 348 9.84 19.63 -7.00
N TYR A 349 11.12 19.79 -6.64
CA TYR A 349 11.71 19.10 -5.50
C TYR A 349 10.87 19.31 -4.22
N ARG A 350 10.51 20.57 -3.94
CA ARG A 350 9.66 20.91 -2.79
C ARG A 350 8.24 20.36 -2.92
N ALA A 351 7.72 20.31 -4.15
CA ALA A 351 6.39 19.80 -4.45
C ALA A 351 6.32 18.27 -4.51
N GLY A 352 7.46 17.56 -4.58
CA GLY A 352 7.54 16.11 -4.80
C GLY A 352 7.14 15.67 -6.20
N THR A 353 7.24 16.55 -7.20
CA THR A 353 6.89 16.26 -8.59
C THR A 353 8.09 15.75 -9.41
N ASP A 354 7.84 15.34 -10.66
CA ASP A 354 8.86 14.77 -11.55
C ASP A 354 9.27 15.82 -12.58
N PRO A 355 10.50 16.35 -12.51
CA PRO A 355 10.97 17.46 -13.34
C PRO A 355 11.26 17.14 -14.79
N LYS A 356 10.86 15.94 -15.22
CA LYS A 356 10.98 15.46 -16.59
C LYS A 356 9.62 15.17 -17.21
N VAL A 357 8.55 15.42 -16.50
CA VAL A 357 7.19 15.05 -16.89
C VAL A 357 6.24 16.23 -16.67
N LYS A 358 5.92 16.95 -17.76
CA LYS A 358 5.02 18.12 -17.75
C LYS A 358 3.67 17.95 -17.04
N SER A 359 3.17 16.72 -16.95
CA SER A 359 1.90 16.42 -16.29
C SER A 359 2.04 16.18 -14.79
N SER A 360 3.27 15.96 -14.31
CA SER A 360 3.66 15.84 -12.91
C SER A 360 3.98 17.23 -12.39
N VAL A 361 2.97 18.05 -12.16
CA VAL A 361 3.15 19.43 -11.71
C VAL A 361 2.08 19.81 -10.71
N LEU A 362 2.46 20.52 -9.64
CA LEU A 362 1.50 21.06 -8.70
C LEU A 362 0.88 22.35 -9.27
N SER A 363 -0.12 22.18 -10.14
CA SER A 363 -0.87 23.29 -10.72
C SER A 363 -2.37 23.03 -10.67
N VAL A 364 -3.15 24.11 -10.52
CA VAL A 364 -4.61 24.03 -10.64
C VAL A 364 -4.96 23.86 -12.12
N THR A 365 -5.32 22.64 -12.49
CA THR A 365 -5.67 22.24 -13.87
C THR A 365 -7.13 22.54 -14.22
N ALA A 366 -8.01 22.62 -13.22
CA ALA A 366 -9.38 23.05 -13.42
C ALA A 366 -9.93 23.76 -12.18
N TYR A 367 -10.80 24.72 -12.44
CA TYR A 367 -11.60 25.41 -11.44
C TYR A 367 -13.06 25.36 -11.88
N ARG A 368 -13.96 25.00 -10.96
CA ARG A 368 -15.40 25.11 -11.18
C ARG A 368 -16.12 25.52 -9.89
N ARG A 369 -17.40 25.83 -10.02
CA ARG A 369 -18.31 26.06 -8.91
C ARG A 369 -19.38 24.97 -8.89
N GLU A 370 -19.63 24.40 -7.72
CA GLU A 370 -20.72 23.44 -7.47
C GLU A 370 -21.55 23.99 -6.30
N ASP A 371 -22.81 24.36 -6.53
CA ASP A 371 -23.71 24.96 -5.53
C ASP A 371 -23.10 26.16 -4.74
N GLY A 372 -22.23 26.93 -5.41
CA GLY A 372 -21.52 28.07 -4.83
C GLY A 372 -20.13 27.73 -4.25
N ALA A 373 -19.83 26.47 -3.94
CA ALA A 373 -18.54 26.02 -3.46
C ALA A 373 -17.49 25.98 -4.58
N ALA A 374 -16.27 26.43 -4.31
CA ALA A 374 -15.13 26.26 -5.20
C ALA A 374 -14.68 24.81 -5.25
N VAL A 375 -14.45 24.30 -6.46
CA VAL A 375 -13.83 22.99 -6.68
C VAL A 375 -12.57 23.17 -7.51
N LEU A 376 -11.42 22.79 -6.94
CA LEU A 376 -10.11 22.86 -7.57
C LEU A 376 -9.66 21.47 -7.95
N ARG A 377 -9.16 21.27 -9.17
CA ARG A 377 -8.56 20.02 -9.60
C ARG A 377 -7.07 20.21 -9.86
N PHE A 378 -6.23 19.38 -9.26
CA PHE A 378 -4.78 19.47 -9.39
C PHE A 378 -4.10 18.09 -9.22
N PRO A 379 -3.00 17.82 -9.94
CA PRO A 379 -2.18 16.64 -9.68
C PRO A 379 -1.64 16.65 -8.25
N VAL A 380 -1.47 15.48 -7.66
CA VAL A 380 -0.87 15.34 -6.33
C VAL A 380 0.42 14.55 -6.41
N ALA A 381 1.41 14.99 -5.62
CA ALA A 381 2.66 14.29 -5.47
C ALA A 381 2.57 13.21 -4.36
N PRO A 382 3.35 12.13 -4.47
CA PRO A 382 3.43 11.09 -3.44
C PRO A 382 3.81 11.63 -2.05
N SER A 383 3.10 11.20 -1.01
CA SER A 383 3.35 11.53 0.41
C SER A 383 3.46 13.02 0.77
N GLN A 384 3.06 13.93 -0.11
CA GLN A 384 3.09 15.36 0.15
C GLN A 384 1.80 15.82 0.81
N SER A 385 1.93 16.65 1.84
CA SER A 385 0.77 17.25 2.50
C SER A 385 0.36 18.51 1.77
N ILE A 386 -0.88 18.53 1.28
CA ILE A 386 -1.43 19.65 0.51
C ILE A 386 -2.40 20.44 1.38
N VAL A 387 -2.26 21.76 1.36
CA VAL A 387 -3.22 22.70 1.93
C VAL A 387 -3.72 23.63 0.83
N VAL A 388 -5.03 23.88 0.84
CA VAL A 388 -5.63 24.95 0.04
C VAL A 388 -5.77 26.17 0.94
N GLU A 389 -5.27 27.30 0.45
CA GLU A 389 -5.39 28.60 1.11
C GLU A 389 -6.32 29.50 0.29
N GLN A 390 -7.01 30.41 0.97
CA GLN A 390 -7.88 31.40 0.38
C GLN A 390 -7.42 32.83 0.71
N SER A 391 -7.79 33.77 -0.14
CA SER A 391 -7.53 35.19 0.04
C SER A 391 -8.66 36.04 -0.52
N ALA A 392 -8.95 37.17 0.11
CA ALA A 392 -9.88 38.17 -0.43
C ALA A 392 -9.18 39.20 -1.35
N ASP A 393 -7.85 39.33 -1.25
CA ASP A 393 -7.11 40.46 -1.83
C ASP A 393 -5.76 40.07 -2.50
N LEU A 394 -5.44 38.78 -2.56
CA LEU A 394 -4.16 38.19 -3.01
C LEU A 394 -2.94 38.49 -2.12
N ASN A 395 -3.10 39.27 -1.05
CA ASN A 395 -2.00 39.64 -0.15
C ASN A 395 -2.04 38.81 1.14
N GLN A 396 -3.21 38.69 1.76
CA GLN A 396 -3.39 37.91 2.98
C GLN A 396 -3.99 36.55 2.65
N TRP A 397 -3.28 35.49 3.01
CA TRP A 397 -3.68 34.10 2.77
C TRP A 397 -3.97 33.39 4.08
N THR A 398 -5.10 32.71 4.15
CA THR A 398 -5.49 31.88 5.29
C THR A 398 -5.89 30.48 4.82
N PRO A 399 -5.78 29.43 5.66
CA PRO A 399 -6.25 28.10 5.29
C PRO A 399 -7.73 28.13 4.89
N ALA A 400 -8.06 27.47 3.78
CA ALA A 400 -9.42 27.28 3.34
C ALA A 400 -9.99 25.98 3.93
N THR A 401 -11.27 25.99 4.27
CA THR A 401 -11.96 24.79 4.75
C THR A 401 -12.51 24.01 3.57
N GLY A 402 -12.12 22.75 3.45
CA GLY A 402 -12.61 21.87 2.40
C GLY A 402 -12.10 20.46 2.58
N ARG A 403 -12.45 19.60 1.63
CA ARG A 403 -12.04 18.19 1.60
C ARG A 403 -11.41 17.82 0.27
N LEU A 404 -10.45 16.90 0.30
CA LEU A 404 -9.87 16.31 -0.90
C LEU A 404 -10.63 15.05 -1.29
N VAL A 405 -10.82 14.85 -2.59
CA VAL A 405 -11.29 13.59 -3.18
C VAL A 405 -10.42 13.19 -4.36
N TYR A 406 -10.21 11.89 -4.57
CA TYR A 406 -9.33 11.30 -5.57
C TYR A 406 -10.14 10.41 -6.51
N ARG A 407 -10.82 11.02 -7.48
CA ARG A 407 -11.73 10.30 -8.40
C ARG A 407 -11.00 9.69 -9.60
N ALA A 408 -9.75 10.07 -9.80
CA ALA A 408 -8.87 9.56 -10.83
C ALA A 408 -7.46 9.44 -10.23
N GLY A 409 -6.74 8.37 -10.58
CA GLY A 409 -5.35 8.21 -10.15
C GLY A 409 -4.52 9.43 -10.53
N GLY A 410 -3.66 9.89 -9.62
CA GLY A 410 -2.81 11.05 -9.88
C GLY A 410 -3.43 12.41 -9.57
N VAL A 411 -4.74 12.52 -9.31
CA VAL A 411 -5.41 13.82 -9.27
C VAL A 411 -6.34 13.95 -8.06
N ALA A 412 -6.18 15.05 -7.32
CA ALA A 412 -7.14 15.47 -6.32
C ALA A 412 -8.12 16.50 -6.85
N GLU A 413 -9.36 16.42 -6.36
CA GLU A 413 -10.30 17.53 -6.35
C GLU A 413 -10.46 18.02 -4.91
N TRP A 414 -10.13 19.28 -4.66
CA TRP A 414 -10.47 19.95 -3.41
C TRP A 414 -11.83 20.62 -3.54
N ILE A 415 -12.75 20.30 -2.64
CA ILE A 415 -14.11 20.83 -2.60
C ILE A 415 -14.23 21.73 -1.37
N GLU A 416 -14.52 23.01 -1.60
CA GLU A 416 -14.78 24.00 -0.55
C GLU A 416 -15.95 23.56 0.35
N GLN A 417 -15.76 23.70 1.65
CA GLN A 417 -16.77 23.41 2.68
C GLN A 417 -16.91 24.60 3.64
N ASP A 418 -16.91 25.81 3.10
CA ASP A 418 -17.17 27.01 3.90
C ASP A 418 -18.68 27.17 4.15
N PRO A 419 -19.16 27.02 5.39
CA PRO A 419 -20.59 27.13 5.72
C PRO A 419 -21.13 28.56 5.56
N THR A 420 -20.25 29.55 5.38
CA THR A 420 -20.61 30.96 5.17
C THR A 420 -20.81 31.34 3.71
N VAL A 421 -20.48 30.44 2.77
CA VAL A 421 -20.76 30.62 1.34
C VAL A 421 -22.25 30.31 1.11
N PRO A 422 -23.11 31.31 0.85
CA PRO A 422 -24.52 31.07 0.61
C PRO A 422 -24.72 30.37 -0.74
N PRO A 423 -25.92 29.84 -1.04
CA PRO A 423 -26.32 29.42 -2.40
C PRO A 423 -26.33 30.55 -3.46
N GLY A 424 -25.78 31.73 -3.15
CA GLY A 424 -25.72 32.93 -4.01
C GLY A 424 -24.27 33.29 -4.35
N ILE A 425 -24.06 34.41 -5.07
CA ILE A 425 -22.72 34.85 -5.51
C ILE A 425 -21.86 35.18 -4.27
N PRO A 426 -20.83 34.39 -3.94
CA PRO A 426 -19.95 34.71 -2.82
C PRO A 426 -19.14 35.98 -3.13
N PRO A 427 -18.65 36.71 -2.10
CA PRO A 427 -17.66 37.76 -2.32
C PRO A 427 -16.45 37.21 -3.08
N GLN A 428 -15.78 38.06 -3.88
CA GLN A 428 -14.60 37.66 -4.64
C GLN A 428 -13.55 37.05 -3.70
N ARG A 429 -13.13 35.82 -4.02
CA ARG A 429 -12.11 35.08 -3.28
C ARG A 429 -11.18 34.38 -4.25
N PHE A 430 -9.91 34.35 -3.91
CA PHE A 430 -8.84 33.67 -4.61
C PHE A 430 -8.43 32.42 -3.83
N HIS A 431 -8.01 31.38 -4.53
CA HIS A 431 -7.52 30.15 -3.93
C HIS A 431 -6.13 29.84 -4.48
N ARG A 432 -5.30 29.21 -3.65
CA ARG A 432 -4.04 28.59 -4.09
C ARG A 432 -3.83 27.26 -3.40
N VAL A 433 -3.13 26.37 -4.08
CA VAL A 433 -2.72 25.07 -3.56
C VAL A 433 -1.26 25.17 -3.14
N ARG A 434 -0.91 24.64 -1.97
CA ARG A 434 0.44 24.70 -1.43
C ARG A 434 0.83 23.40 -0.76
N VAL A 435 2.09 22.98 -0.93
CA VAL A 435 2.68 21.90 -0.14
C VAL A 435 3.10 22.43 1.23
N THR A 436 2.78 21.68 2.29
CA THR A 436 3.30 21.94 3.63
C THR A 436 4.51 21.05 3.88
N LEU A 437 5.66 21.68 4.12
CA LEU A 437 6.92 21.03 4.49
C LEU A 437 6.90 20.52 5.93
#